data_AF-A0AAW3RBP4-F1
#
_entry.id   AF-A0AAW3RBP4-F1
#
_cell.length_a   1.000
_cell.length_b   1.000
_cell.length_c   1.000
_cell.angle_alpha   90.00
_cell.angle_beta   90.00
_cell.angle_gamma   90.00
#
_symmetry.space_group_name_H-M   'P 1'
#
loop_
_entity.id
_entity.type
_entity.pdbx_description
1 polymer ?
#
loop_
_entity_poly.entity_id
_entity_poly.type
_entity_poly.pdbx_seq_one_letter_code
_entity_poly.pdbx_strand_id
1 'polypeptide(L)'
;MVTDYIIAVQEVKRMAMEGTSNFISNYLQPMLNNFPNEAQFQVAGILPALLSSRKKTQLLNYKKTVARYGEDNVFHTIVKNHDRLEAFGENGFSLNDYNDRKMFALFADLFTELELRIESFEKTGDVKDFRYESHYFDSMTNTTLPAGKEIQLDGIAE
;
A
#
# COMPACT_ATOMS: atom_id res chain seq x y z
N MET A 1 -18.18 -6.37 -13.25
CA MET A 1 -17.55 -5.58 -12.17
C MET A 1 -16.62 -4.53 -12.78
N VAL A 2 -16.17 -3.51 -12.04
CA VAL A 2 -15.35 -2.39 -12.60
C VAL A 2 -13.87 -2.46 -12.16
N THR A 3 -13.46 -3.45 -11.36
CA THR A 3 -12.09 -3.56 -10.84
C THR A 3 -11.59 -5.00 -10.90
N ASP A 4 -10.34 -5.18 -11.29
CA ASP A 4 -9.64 -6.48 -11.31
C ASP A 4 -8.80 -6.70 -10.05
N TYR A 5 -8.32 -5.60 -9.44
CA TYR A 5 -7.44 -5.65 -8.26
C TYR A 5 -7.97 -4.77 -7.13
N ILE A 6 -7.87 -5.25 -5.90
CA ILE A 6 -8.29 -4.54 -4.69
C ILE A 6 -7.11 -4.42 -3.72
N ILE A 7 -6.79 -3.20 -3.31
CA ILE A 7 -5.88 -2.95 -2.20
C ILE A 7 -6.70 -2.77 -0.92
N ALA A 8 -6.46 -3.62 0.09
CA ALA A 8 -7.11 -3.50 1.38
C ALA A 8 -6.28 -2.59 2.31
N VAL A 9 -6.66 -1.32 2.44
CA VAL A 9 -5.96 -0.39 3.33
C VAL A 9 -6.31 -0.70 4.78
N GLN A 10 -5.28 -0.95 5.61
CA GLN A 10 -5.45 -1.30 7.02
C GLN A 10 -4.70 -0.30 7.92
N GLU A 11 -5.44 0.43 8.75
CA GLU A 11 -4.82 1.16 9.86
C GLU A 11 -4.16 0.18 10.85
N VAL A 12 -2.93 0.45 11.27
CA VAL A 12 -2.19 -0.44 12.18
C VAL A 12 -2.55 -0.16 13.66
N LYS A 13 -3.85 -0.08 13.93
CA LYS A 13 -4.48 -0.06 15.26
C LYS A 13 -5.06 -1.44 15.57
N ARG A 14 -5.12 -1.83 16.85
CA ARG A 14 -5.53 -3.19 17.26
C ARG A 14 -6.93 -3.60 16.76
N MET A 15 -7.88 -2.65 16.67
CA MET A 15 -9.25 -2.91 16.19
C MET A 15 -9.40 -2.87 14.66
N ALA A 16 -8.47 -2.24 13.94
CA ALA A 16 -8.58 -2.10 12.49
C ALA A 16 -8.20 -3.38 11.72
N MET A 17 -7.41 -4.26 12.34
CA MET A 17 -7.12 -5.59 11.80
C MET A 17 -8.39 -6.45 11.65
N GLU A 18 -9.31 -6.35 12.62
CA GLU A 18 -10.58 -7.08 12.58
C GLU A 18 -11.50 -6.52 11.49
N GLY A 19 -11.52 -5.20 11.32
CA GLY A 19 -12.24 -4.55 10.22
C GLY A 19 -11.78 -5.03 8.84
N THR A 20 -10.47 -5.14 8.62
CA THR A 20 -9.90 -5.64 7.35
C THR A 20 -10.24 -7.12 7.13
N SER A 21 -10.12 -7.94 8.18
CA SER A 21 -10.50 -9.35 8.11
C SER A 21 -11.99 -9.51 7.79
N ASN A 22 -12.85 -8.72 8.42
CA ASN A 22 -14.30 -8.75 8.18
C ASN A 22 -14.62 -8.26 6.77
N PHE A 23 -13.93 -7.24 6.27
CA PHE A 23 -14.10 -6.77 4.89
C PHE A 23 -13.80 -7.90 3.88
N ILE A 24 -12.66 -8.57 4.03
CA ILE A 24 -12.27 -9.67 3.14
C ILE A 24 -13.24 -10.85 3.27
N SER A 25 -13.48 -11.32 4.50
CA SER A 25 -14.24 -12.57 4.73
C SER A 25 -15.75 -12.42 4.61
N ASN A 26 -16.32 -11.25 4.93
CA ASN A 26 -17.78 -11.07 4.96
C ASN A 26 -18.33 -10.28 3.76
N TYR A 27 -17.47 -9.66 2.95
CA TYR A 27 -17.90 -8.93 1.75
C TYR A 27 -17.25 -9.47 0.48
N LEU A 28 -15.91 -9.48 0.42
CA LEU A 28 -15.21 -9.88 -0.80
C LEU A 28 -15.39 -11.38 -1.12
N GLN A 29 -15.16 -12.26 -0.14
CA GLN A 29 -15.35 -13.70 -0.33
C GLN A 29 -16.81 -14.07 -0.68
N PRO A 30 -17.85 -13.57 0.01
CA PRO A 30 -19.22 -13.81 -0.39
C PRO A 30 -19.56 -13.26 -1.77
N MET A 31 -18.97 -12.14 -2.20
CA MET A 31 -19.18 -11.62 -3.55
C MET A 31 -18.64 -12.58 -4.61
N LEU A 32 -17.43 -13.10 -4.42
CA LEU A 32 -16.84 -14.12 -5.30
C LEU A 32 -17.67 -15.42 -5.30
N ASN A 33 -18.15 -15.85 -4.14
CA ASN A 33 -18.90 -17.10 -4.01
C ASN A 33 -20.31 -17.02 -4.60
N ASN A 34 -20.99 -15.88 -4.45
CA ASN A 34 -22.38 -15.71 -4.89
C ASN A 34 -22.49 -15.25 -6.35
N PHE A 35 -21.45 -14.61 -6.89
CA PHE A 35 -21.42 -14.06 -8.25
C PHE A 35 -20.16 -14.50 -9.01
N PRO A 36 -19.83 -15.79 -9.11
CA PRO A 36 -18.55 -16.25 -9.66
C PRO A 36 -18.33 -15.90 -11.14
N ASN A 37 -19.39 -15.60 -11.89
CA ASN A 37 -19.29 -15.20 -13.29
C ASN A 37 -19.18 -13.69 -13.47
N GLU A 38 -19.69 -12.90 -12.52
CA GLU A 38 -19.67 -11.45 -12.56
C GLU A 38 -18.55 -10.83 -11.71
N ALA A 39 -18.06 -11.58 -10.71
CA ALA A 39 -17.02 -11.21 -9.76
C ALA A 39 -15.70 -11.87 -10.11
N GLN A 40 -14.83 -11.08 -10.72
CA GLN A 40 -13.47 -11.48 -11.11
C GLN A 40 -12.52 -10.41 -10.61
N PHE A 41 -12.04 -10.57 -9.38
CA PHE A 41 -11.05 -9.67 -8.80
C PHE A 41 -10.11 -10.42 -7.86
N GLN A 42 -8.94 -9.85 -7.65
CA GLN A 42 -7.92 -10.33 -6.73
C GLN A 42 -7.61 -9.27 -5.68
N VAL A 43 -7.28 -9.70 -4.45
CA VAL A 43 -6.81 -8.78 -3.42
C VAL A 43 -5.31 -8.62 -3.59
N ALA A 44 -4.87 -7.47 -4.11
CA ALA A 44 -3.48 -7.14 -4.41
C ALA A 44 -2.57 -7.25 -3.17
N GLY A 45 -3.15 -7.00 -2.01
CA GLY A 45 -2.51 -7.11 -0.70
C GLY A 45 -3.11 -6.14 0.30
N ILE A 46 -2.58 -6.20 1.51
CA ILE A 46 -2.96 -5.31 2.62
C ILE A 46 -1.95 -4.18 2.71
N LEU A 47 -2.41 -2.94 2.53
CA LEU A 47 -1.59 -1.75 2.66
C LEU A 47 -1.62 -1.22 4.10
N PRO A 48 -0.53 -1.34 4.88
CA PRO A 48 -0.48 -0.82 6.23
C PRO A 48 -0.40 0.71 6.26
N ALA A 49 -1.35 1.34 6.97
CA ALA A 49 -1.38 2.78 7.22
C ALA A 49 -1.12 3.09 8.71
N LEU A 50 -0.15 3.95 9.01
CA LEU A 50 0.31 4.30 10.37
C LEU A 50 -0.08 5.72 10.77
N LEU A 51 -1.05 5.87 11.67
CA LEU A 51 -1.56 7.20 12.06
C LEU A 51 -0.80 7.95 13.17
N SER A 52 0.23 7.37 13.80
CA SER A 52 0.89 8.02 14.95
C SER A 52 2.41 7.89 14.98
N SER A 53 3.05 8.71 15.81
CA SER A 53 4.52 8.75 15.99
C SER A 53 5.08 7.63 16.88
N ARG A 54 4.24 6.76 17.46
CA ARG A 54 4.67 5.71 18.42
C ARG A 54 5.28 4.50 17.71
N LYS A 55 6.54 4.66 17.27
CA LYS A 55 7.31 3.69 16.47
C LYS A 55 7.25 2.24 16.99
N LYS A 56 7.40 2.01 18.30
CA LYS A 56 7.51 0.66 18.88
C LYS A 56 6.20 -0.14 18.81
N THR A 57 5.07 0.46 19.19
CA THR A 57 3.76 -0.21 19.17
C THR A 57 3.30 -0.49 17.76
N GLN A 58 3.56 0.43 16.83
CA GLN A 58 3.22 0.24 15.42
C GLN A 58 4.03 -0.86 14.76
N LEU A 59 5.33 -0.93 15.03
CA LEU A 59 6.15 -2.04 14.52
C LEU A 59 5.63 -3.40 15.01
N LEU A 60 5.18 -3.47 16.27
CA LEU A 60 4.58 -4.70 16.80
C LEU A 60 3.26 -5.05 16.09
N ASN A 61 2.40 -4.07 15.84
CA ASN A 61 1.14 -4.28 15.14
C ASN A 61 1.34 -4.59 13.64
N TYR A 62 2.35 -3.99 13.00
CA TYR A 62 2.78 -4.36 11.65
C TYR A 62 3.22 -5.82 11.59
N LYS A 63 4.11 -6.24 12.51
CA LYS A 63 4.53 -7.65 12.62
C LYS A 63 3.36 -8.60 12.83
N LYS A 64 2.34 -8.20 13.59
CA LYS A 64 1.10 -8.99 13.74
C LYS A 64 0.28 -9.07 12.45
N THR A 65 0.29 -8.02 11.64
CA THR A 65 -0.37 -8.01 10.32
C THR A 65 0.33 -8.99 9.39
N VAL A 66 1.67 -8.90 9.28
CA VAL A 66 2.49 -9.85 8.52
C VAL A 66 2.29 -11.28 9.02
N ALA A 67 2.30 -11.50 10.34
CA ALA A 67 2.07 -12.84 10.90
C ALA A 67 0.66 -13.40 10.62
N ARG A 68 -0.34 -12.53 10.41
CA ARG A 68 -1.72 -12.96 10.12
C ARG A 68 -1.93 -13.27 8.64
N TYR A 69 -1.39 -12.46 7.76
CA TYR A 69 -1.70 -12.51 6.33
C TYR A 69 -0.57 -13.10 5.48
N GLY A 70 0.65 -13.20 6.02
CA GLY A 70 1.84 -13.57 5.27
C GLY A 70 2.59 -12.34 4.75
N GLU A 71 3.89 -12.48 4.53
CA GLU A 71 4.74 -11.40 3.99
C GLU A 71 4.33 -11.04 2.57
N ASP A 72 4.07 -12.04 1.74
CA ASP A 72 3.66 -11.89 0.34
C ASP A 72 2.35 -11.10 0.18
N ASN A 73 1.43 -11.21 1.14
CA ASN A 73 0.10 -10.58 1.08
C ASN A 73 0.04 -9.20 1.74
N VAL A 74 1.12 -8.72 2.35
CA VAL A 74 1.18 -7.41 3.00
C VAL A 74 2.14 -6.53 2.21
N PHE A 75 1.73 -5.31 1.90
CA PHE A 75 2.62 -4.37 1.23
C PHE A 75 3.84 -4.10 2.09
N HIS A 76 5.02 -4.16 1.45
CA HIS A 76 6.28 -3.76 2.04
C HIS A 76 6.28 -2.24 2.30
N THR A 77 5.66 -1.49 1.40
CA THR A 77 5.49 -0.04 1.55
C THR A 77 4.47 0.28 2.63
N ILE A 78 4.87 1.09 3.62
CA ILE A 78 4.02 1.53 4.73
C ILE A 78 3.71 3.03 4.60
N VAL A 79 2.43 3.38 4.52
CA VAL A 79 1.98 4.78 4.48
C VAL A 79 1.93 5.32 5.90
N LYS A 80 2.82 6.24 6.23
CA LYS A 80 2.86 6.92 7.54
C LYS A 80 2.10 8.23 7.48
N ASN A 81 1.45 8.60 8.58
CA ASN A 81 0.86 9.92 8.69
C ASN A 81 1.95 10.99 8.58
N HIS A 82 1.63 12.01 7.81
CA HIS A 82 2.52 13.09 7.48
C HIS A 82 1.67 14.32 7.15
N ASP A 83 1.98 15.46 7.77
CA ASP A 83 1.24 16.71 7.58
C ASP A 83 1.08 17.08 6.09
N ARG A 84 2.08 16.71 5.27
CA ARG A 84 2.00 16.93 3.82
C ARG A 84 0.92 16.12 3.11
N LEU A 85 0.64 14.88 3.54
CA LEU A 85 -0.45 14.08 2.98
C LEU A 85 -1.82 14.65 3.33
N GLU A 86 -1.97 15.16 4.56
CA GLU A 86 -3.19 15.86 4.97
C GLU A 86 -3.37 17.14 4.13
N ALA A 87 -2.31 17.93 3.97
CA ALA A 87 -2.33 19.17 3.20
C ALA A 87 -2.62 18.97 1.70
N PHE A 88 -2.22 17.85 1.09
CA PHE A 88 -2.51 17.55 -0.32
C PHE A 88 -4.01 17.38 -0.59
N GLY A 89 -4.79 16.93 0.40
CA GLY A 89 -6.25 16.83 0.27
C GLY A 89 -6.93 18.20 0.18
N GLU A 90 -6.34 19.23 0.77
CA GLU A 90 -6.89 20.58 0.80
C GLU A 90 -6.33 21.48 -0.31
N ASN A 91 -5.02 21.42 -0.52
CA ASN A 91 -4.28 22.39 -1.34
C ASN A 91 -3.87 21.83 -2.70
N GLY A 92 -4.16 20.55 -2.97
CA GLY A 92 -3.65 19.84 -4.14
C GLY A 92 -2.19 19.40 -3.97
N PHE A 93 -1.73 18.62 -4.95
CA PHE A 93 -0.40 18.02 -4.96
C PHE A 93 0.65 18.99 -5.51
N SER A 94 1.88 18.96 -4.96
CA SER A 94 3.03 19.72 -5.49
C SER A 94 4.35 18.98 -5.27
N LEU A 95 5.44 19.43 -5.90
CA LEU A 95 6.82 18.93 -5.71
C LEU A 95 7.82 20.04 -5.34
N ASN A 96 7.32 21.07 -4.67
CA ASN A 96 8.04 22.31 -4.45
C ASN A 96 9.15 22.15 -3.42
N ASP A 97 8.96 21.27 -2.43
CA ASP A 97 9.92 21.09 -1.35
C ASP A 97 10.33 19.62 -1.11
N TYR A 98 11.24 19.45 -0.15
CA TYR A 98 11.76 18.14 0.25
C TYR A 98 10.67 17.19 0.75
N ASN A 99 9.70 17.69 1.52
CA ASN A 99 8.64 16.86 2.08
C ASN A 99 7.68 16.40 0.99
N ASP A 100 7.41 17.25 0.01
CA ASP A 100 6.64 16.88 -1.18
C ASP A 100 7.30 15.73 -1.95
N ARG A 101 8.58 15.90 -2.29
CA ARG A 101 9.36 14.89 -3.02
C ARG A 101 9.47 13.58 -2.24
N LYS A 102 9.58 13.68 -0.91
CA LYS A 102 9.56 12.52 -0.04
C LYS A 102 8.22 11.77 -0.10
N MET A 103 7.09 12.48 -0.10
CA MET A 103 5.77 11.84 -0.26
C MET A 103 5.63 11.21 -1.64
N PHE A 104 6.10 11.88 -2.69
CA PHE A 104 6.09 11.29 -4.02
C PHE A 104 6.94 10.03 -4.12
N ALA A 105 8.15 10.02 -3.54
CA ALA A 105 8.99 8.83 -3.49
C ALA A 105 8.31 7.65 -2.75
N LEU A 106 7.57 7.93 -1.67
CA LEU A 106 6.76 6.91 -0.99
C LEU A 106 5.69 6.32 -1.90
N PHE A 107 4.95 7.15 -2.65
CA PHE A 107 3.92 6.68 -3.56
C PHE A 107 4.49 6.04 -4.83
N ALA A 108 5.68 6.44 -5.27
CA ALA A 108 6.40 5.77 -6.36
C ALA A 108 6.74 4.33 -5.98
N ASP A 109 7.27 4.09 -4.77
CA ASP A 109 7.50 2.72 -4.30
C ASP A 109 6.21 1.93 -4.14
N LEU A 110 5.15 2.53 -3.58
CA LEU A 110 3.85 1.88 -3.49
C LEU A 110 3.31 1.46 -4.86
N PHE A 111 3.46 2.33 -5.86
CA PHE A 111 3.01 2.08 -7.22
C PHE A 111 3.83 0.97 -7.88
N THR A 112 5.16 1.02 -7.82
CA THR A 112 6.02 -0.04 -8.36
C THR A 112 5.78 -1.39 -7.68
N GLU A 113 5.57 -1.39 -6.35
CA GLU A 113 5.18 -2.61 -5.64
C GLU A 113 3.85 -3.16 -6.15
N LEU A 114 2.84 -2.30 -6.36
CA LEU A 114 1.55 -2.70 -6.91
C LEU A 114 1.68 -3.29 -8.31
N GLU A 115 2.46 -2.66 -9.20
CA GLU A 115 2.69 -3.17 -10.56
C GLU A 115 3.29 -4.58 -10.54
N LEU A 116 4.30 -4.81 -9.71
CA LEU A 116 4.93 -6.12 -9.58
C LEU A 116 3.98 -7.18 -8.97
N ARG A 117 3.09 -6.78 -8.04
CA ARG A 117 2.04 -7.66 -7.50
C ARG A 117 1.04 -8.04 -8.59
N ILE A 118 0.57 -7.08 -9.37
CA ILE A 118 -0.33 -7.31 -10.51
C ILE A 118 0.34 -8.24 -11.52
N GLU A 119 1.60 -8.00 -11.87
CA GLU A 119 2.36 -8.85 -12.77
C GLU A 119 2.48 -10.30 -12.24
N SER A 120 2.68 -10.47 -10.92
CA SER A 120 2.70 -11.79 -10.28
C SER A 120 1.36 -12.52 -10.41
N PHE A 121 0.25 -11.81 -10.18
CA PHE A 121 -1.10 -12.33 -10.38
C PHE A 121 -1.38 -12.72 -11.83
N GLU A 122 -1.04 -11.87 -12.79
CA GLU A 122 -1.25 -12.12 -14.22
C GLU A 122 -0.43 -13.33 -14.71
N LYS A 123 0.77 -13.52 -14.15
CA LYS A 123 1.65 -14.64 -14.53
C LYS A 123 1.29 -15.96 -13.86
N THR A 124 0.88 -15.94 -12.59
CA THR A 124 0.81 -17.15 -11.76
C THR A 124 -0.57 -17.42 -11.15
N GLY A 125 -1.51 -16.47 -11.29
CA GLY A 125 -2.84 -16.51 -10.69
C GLY A 125 -2.87 -16.15 -9.21
N ASP A 126 -1.72 -15.86 -8.59
CA ASP A 126 -1.58 -15.55 -7.18
C ASP A 126 -0.30 -14.71 -6.92
N VAL A 127 -0.10 -14.26 -5.68
CA VAL A 127 1.15 -13.61 -5.24
C VAL A 127 1.86 -14.59 -4.31
N LYS A 128 2.80 -15.36 -4.87
CA LYS A 128 3.58 -16.38 -4.15
C LYS A 128 5.07 -16.09 -4.20
N ASP A 129 5.71 -16.25 -3.05
CA ASP A 129 7.14 -15.96 -2.84
C ASP A 129 7.51 -14.53 -3.25
N PHE A 130 6.54 -13.62 -3.16
CA PHE A 130 6.68 -12.24 -3.58
C PHE A 130 7.45 -11.45 -2.55
N ARG A 131 8.51 -10.78 -3.01
CA ARG A 131 9.28 -9.86 -2.20
C ARG A 131 9.51 -8.58 -2.97
N TYR A 132 9.27 -7.47 -2.28
CA TYR A 132 9.54 -6.15 -2.81
C TYR A 132 10.72 -5.54 -2.05
N GLU A 133 11.61 -4.89 -2.80
CA GLU A 133 12.68 -4.06 -2.25
C GLU A 133 12.37 -2.61 -2.61
N SER A 134 12.47 -1.70 -1.63
CA SER A 134 12.22 -0.28 -1.86
C SER A 134 13.25 0.30 -2.84
N HIS A 135 12.78 1.04 -3.85
CA HIS A 135 13.63 1.68 -4.85
C HIS A 135 13.75 3.19 -4.61
N TYR A 136 12.68 3.83 -4.15
CA TYR A 136 12.55 5.28 -4.01
C TYR A 136 12.48 5.74 -2.54
N PHE A 137 11.84 4.98 -1.66
CA PHE A 137 11.60 5.35 -0.27
C PHE A 137 11.50 4.14 0.67
N ASP A 138 12.45 4.04 1.60
CA ASP A 138 12.40 3.06 2.67
C ASP A 138 11.43 3.53 3.76
N SER A 139 10.25 2.91 3.77
CA SER A 139 9.19 3.21 4.72
C SER A 139 9.53 2.79 6.16
N MET A 140 10.42 1.82 6.37
CA MET A 140 10.82 1.35 7.69
C MET A 140 11.78 2.34 8.35
N THR A 141 12.82 2.76 7.62
CA THR A 141 13.80 3.74 8.11
C THR A 141 13.34 5.19 7.94
N ASN A 142 12.26 5.44 7.18
CA ASN A 142 11.72 6.76 6.86
C ASN A 142 12.70 7.61 6.04
N THR A 143 13.34 7.00 5.05
CA THR A 143 14.45 7.58 4.28
C THR A 143 14.15 7.56 2.78
N THR A 144 14.32 8.71 2.12
CA THR A 144 14.31 8.77 0.64
C THR A 144 15.62 8.21 0.09
N LEU A 145 15.52 7.19 -0.75
CA LEU A 145 16.64 6.52 -1.42
C LEU A 145 17.19 7.38 -2.57
N PRO A 146 18.40 7.10 -3.10
CA PRO A 146 19.00 7.90 -4.17
C PRO A 146 18.07 8.12 -5.36
N ALA A 147 17.44 7.06 -5.89
CA ALA A 147 16.50 7.16 -7.01
C ALA A 147 15.29 8.05 -6.68
N GLY A 148 14.81 8.03 -5.44
CA GLY A 148 13.70 8.89 -4.98
C GLY A 148 14.03 10.38 -4.99
N LYS A 149 15.30 10.74 -4.87
CA LYS A 149 15.77 12.14 -4.93
C LYS A 149 15.89 12.66 -6.36
N GLU A 150 16.02 11.75 -7.32
CA GLU A 150 16.25 12.04 -8.74
C GLU A 150 14.94 12.10 -9.54
N ILE A 151 13.80 11.77 -8.93
CA ILE A 151 12.50 11.82 -9.57
C ILE A 151 12.23 13.24 -10.12
N GLN A 152 11.93 13.28 -11.42
CA GLN A 152 11.40 14.44 -12.13
C GLN A 152 9.97 14.14 -12.58
N LEU A 153 9.13 15.17 -12.68
CA LEU A 153 7.80 15.01 -13.23
C LEU A 153 7.88 15.13 -14.75
N ASP A 154 7.57 14.04 -15.42
CA ASP A 154 7.35 14.05 -16.85
C ASP A 154 5.84 14.05 -17.09
N GLY A 155 5.31 15.09 -17.75
CA GLY A 155 3.91 15.11 -18.22
C GLY A 155 2.93 16.03 -17.49
N ILE A 156 3.37 16.92 -16.60
CA ILE A 156 2.54 18.10 -16.25
C ILE A 156 2.77 19.15 -17.34
N ALA A 157 1.98 19.06 -18.42
CA ALA A 157 1.88 20.14 -19.38
C ALA A 157 1.28 21.39 -18.69
N GLU A 158 1.86 22.54 -18.95
CA GLU A 158 1.28 23.86 -18.64
C GLU A 158 -0.16 24.01 -19.16
#